data_AF-A0A961RAA6-F1
#
_entry.id   AF-A0A961RAA6-F1
#
_cell.length_a   1.000
_cell.length_b   1.000
_cell.length_c   1.000
_cell.angle_alpha   90.00
_cell.angle_beta   90.00
_cell.angle_gamma   90.00
#
_symmetry.space_group_name_H-M   'P 1'
#
loop_
_entity.id
_entity.type
_entity.pdbx_description
1 polymer ?
#
loop_
_entity_poly.entity_id
_entity_poly.type
_entity_poly.pdbx_seq_one_letter_code
_entity_poly.pdbx_strand_id
1 'polypeptide(L)'
;MLARRYDDAMAAVETAIQDDDFGTLKDCDQIASMSFEEILAHRPESRKEELEMLHFLLEKLSRFDREGALWQAIRDKICELFESRR
;
A
#
# COMPACT_ATOMS: atom_id res chain seq x y z
N MET A 1 -3.68 2.38 10.68
CA MET A 1 -3.83 3.84 10.49
C MET A 1 -3.22 4.30 9.15
N LEU A 2 -2.08 3.74 8.72
CA LEU A 2 -1.45 4.04 7.42
C LEU A 2 -2.21 3.50 6.19
N ALA A 3 -2.67 2.24 6.24
CA ALA A 3 -3.45 1.63 5.14
C ALA A 3 -4.74 2.41 4.80
N ARG A 4 -5.33 3.09 5.80
CA ARG A 4 -6.55 3.88 5.61
C ARG A 4 -6.33 5.06 4.67
N ARG A 5 -5.20 5.76 4.76
CA ARG A 5 -4.87 6.87 3.84
C ARG A 5 -4.74 6.38 2.40
N TYR A 6 -4.15 5.22 2.20
CA TYR A 6 -4.07 4.58 0.89
C TYR A 6 -5.46 4.19 0.36
N ASP A 7 -6.29 3.54 1.20
CA ASP A 7 -7.62 3.10 0.78
C ASP A 7 -8.55 4.30 0.49
N ASP A 8 -8.48 5.36 1.28
CA ASP A 8 -9.21 6.62 1.04
C ASP A 8 -8.79 7.26 -0.30
N ALA A 9 -7.49 7.27 -0.62
CA ALA A 9 -6.99 7.78 -1.90
C ALA A 9 -7.47 6.93 -3.08
N MET A 10 -7.48 5.60 -2.96
CA MET A 10 -7.98 4.71 -4.01
C MET A 10 -9.48 4.88 -4.25
N ALA A 11 -10.27 5.09 -3.20
CA ALA A 11 -11.71 5.40 -3.36
C ALA A 11 -11.94 6.75 -4.08
N ALA A 12 -11.10 7.74 -3.79
CA ALA A 12 -11.15 9.03 -4.47
C ALA A 12 -10.72 8.94 -5.95
N VAL A 13 -9.76 8.08 -6.29
CA VAL A 13 -9.42 7.75 -7.69
C VAL A 13 -10.65 7.21 -8.43
N GLU A 14 -11.36 6.23 -7.85
CA GLU A 14 -12.53 5.63 -8.50
C GLU A 14 -13.61 6.67 -8.82
N THR A 15 -13.84 7.63 -7.93
CA THR A 15 -14.80 8.72 -8.14
C THR A 15 -14.28 9.71 -9.20
N ALA A 16 -13.02 10.10 -9.13
CA ALA A 16 -12.43 11.04 -10.07
C ALA A 16 -12.37 10.49 -11.52
N ILE A 17 -12.24 9.17 -11.70
CA ILE A 17 -12.39 8.51 -13.01
C ILE A 17 -13.82 8.68 -13.54
N GLN A 18 -14.83 8.51 -12.68
CA GLN A 18 -16.23 8.64 -13.10
C GLN A 18 -16.61 10.08 -13.48
N ASP A 19 -15.97 11.06 -12.84
CA ASP A 19 -16.23 12.49 -13.04
C ASP A 19 -15.31 13.14 -14.10
N ASP A 20 -14.43 12.38 -14.76
CA ASP A 20 -13.38 12.87 -15.68
C ASP A 20 -12.51 13.99 -15.06
N ASP A 21 -12.32 13.97 -13.73
CA ASP A 21 -11.53 14.96 -13.00
C ASP A 21 -10.06 14.54 -12.95
N PHE A 22 -9.35 14.86 -14.04
CA PHE A 22 -7.91 14.59 -14.19
C PHE A 22 -7.02 15.32 -13.17
N GLY A 23 -7.50 16.42 -12.57
CA GLY A 23 -6.79 17.13 -11.51
C GLY A 23 -6.78 16.31 -10.23
N THR A 24 -7.97 15.90 -9.79
CA THR A 24 -8.15 15.05 -8.60
C THR A 24 -7.50 13.69 -8.80
N LEU A 25 -7.52 13.11 -10.00
CA LEU A 25 -6.83 11.86 -10.30
C LEU A 25 -5.33 11.92 -10.00
N LYS A 26 -4.68 12.99 -10.45
CA LYS A 26 -3.23 13.17 -10.23
C LYS A 26 -2.90 13.35 -8.76
N ASP A 27 -3.70 14.12 -8.04
CA ASP A 27 -3.50 14.34 -6.61
C ASP A 27 -3.70 13.03 -5.82
N CYS A 28 -4.71 12.23 -6.18
CA CYS A 28 -4.96 10.94 -5.53
C CYS A 28 -3.86 9.91 -5.85
N ASP A 29 -3.34 9.86 -7.07
CA ASP A 29 -2.22 9.00 -7.45
C ASP A 29 -0.96 9.34 -6.65
N GLN A 30 -0.68 10.63 -6.46
CA GLN A 30 0.45 11.08 -5.65
C GLN A 30 0.27 10.71 -4.17
N ILE A 31 -0.92 10.90 -3.61
CA ILE A 31 -1.23 10.51 -2.22
C ILE A 31 -1.12 9.00 -2.04
N ALA A 32 -1.65 8.21 -2.98
CA ALA A 32 -1.58 6.75 -2.94
C ALA A 32 -0.12 6.28 -2.98
N SER A 33 0.69 6.84 -3.89
CA SER A 33 2.11 6.53 -4.01
C SER A 33 2.89 6.83 -2.72
N MET A 34 2.73 8.04 -2.17
CA MET A 34 3.39 8.43 -0.92
C MET A 34 2.95 7.55 0.26
N SER A 35 1.64 7.28 0.37
CA SER A 35 1.11 6.43 1.45
C SER A 35 1.66 5.01 1.35
N PHE A 36 1.88 4.50 0.14
CA PHE A 36 2.44 3.18 -0.07
C PHE A 36 3.92 3.11 0.30
N GLU A 37 4.71 4.12 -0.07
CA GLU A 37 6.11 4.25 0.34
C GLU A 37 6.26 4.34 1.86
N GLU A 38 5.39 5.11 2.53
CA GLU A 38 5.34 5.18 3.99
C GLU A 38 5.07 3.80 4.62
N ILE A 39 4.14 3.01 4.05
CA ILE A 39 3.84 1.65 4.53
C ILE A 39 5.06 0.72 4.37
N LEU A 40 5.76 0.78 3.23
CA LEU A 40 6.94 -0.06 3.00
C LEU A 40 8.11 0.31 3.94
N ALA A 41 8.28 1.59 4.24
CA ALA A 41 9.30 2.07 5.17
C ALA A 41 8.94 1.82 6.65
N HIS A 42 7.66 1.64 6.97
CA HIS A 42 7.19 1.51 8.34
C HIS A 42 7.73 0.25 9.03
N ARG A 43 8.03 0.39 10.32
CA ARG A 43 8.36 -0.73 11.21
C ARG A 43 7.25 -0.86 12.25
N PRO A 44 6.50 -1.96 12.27
CA PRO A 44 5.42 -2.14 13.22
C PRO A 44 5.97 -2.25 14.65
N GLU A 45 5.32 -1.57 15.59
CA GLU A 45 5.73 -1.54 17.00
C GLU A 45 5.01 -2.59 17.85
N SER A 46 3.98 -3.23 17.28
CA SER A 46 3.20 -4.26 17.95
C SER A 46 2.86 -5.42 17.03
N ARG A 47 2.66 -6.60 17.61
CA ARG A 47 2.23 -7.80 16.87
C ARG A 47 0.91 -7.60 16.13
N LYS A 48 0.00 -6.79 16.70
CA LYS A 48 -1.28 -6.47 16.05
C LYS A 48 -1.06 -5.67 14.77
N GLU A 49 -0.27 -4.60 14.87
CA GLU A 49 0.04 -3.74 13.74
C GLU A 49 0.81 -4.49 12.64
N GLU A 50 1.74 -5.35 13.05
CA GLU A 50 2.48 -6.22 12.13
C GLU A 50 1.55 -7.15 11.35
N LEU A 51 0.55 -7.75 12.00
CA LEU A 51 -0.46 -8.58 11.33
C LEU A 51 -1.36 -7.79 10.39
N GLU A 52 -1.80 -6.59 10.79
CA GLU A 52 -2.58 -5.69 9.93
C GLU A 52 -1.80 -5.31 8.67
N MET A 53 -0.53 -4.95 8.84
CA MET A 53 0.38 -4.61 7.75
C MET A 53 0.64 -5.81 6.82
N LEU A 54 0.85 -7.00 7.39
CA LEU A 54 1.08 -8.22 6.61
C LEU A 54 -0.16 -8.61 5.77
N HIS A 55 -1.35 -8.48 6.34
CA HIS A 55 -2.60 -8.72 5.62
C HIS A 55 -2.75 -7.73 4.45
N PHE A 56 -2.55 -6.44 4.72
CA PHE A 56 -2.58 -5.40 3.68
C PHE A 56 -1.59 -5.69 2.54
N LEU A 57 -0.31 -5.95 2.87
CA LEU A 57 0.72 -6.21 1.87
C LEU A 57 0.42 -7.46 1.03
N LEU A 58 -0.09 -8.54 1.64
CA LEU A 58 -0.49 -9.75 0.91
C LEU A 58 -1.63 -9.48 -0.06
N GLU A 59 -2.63 -8.69 0.35
CA GLU A 59 -3.73 -8.30 -0.53
C GLU A 59 -3.20 -7.53 -1.75
N LYS A 60 -2.31 -6.54 -1.51
CA LYS A 60 -1.75 -5.73 -2.59
C LYS A 60 -0.82 -6.52 -3.50
N LEU A 61 -0.03 -7.46 -2.97
CA LEU A 61 0.84 -8.34 -3.75
C LEU A 61 0.07 -9.12 -4.82
N SER A 62 -1.19 -9.48 -4.56
CA SER A 62 -2.05 -10.19 -5.52
C SER A 62 -2.56 -9.32 -6.68
N ARG A 63 -2.49 -7.99 -6.54
CA ARG A 63 -3.01 -7.03 -7.52
C ARG A 63 -1.94 -6.46 -8.43
N PHE A 64 -0.66 -6.51 -8.04
CA PHE A 64 0.45 -6.02 -8.84
C PHE A 64 1.02 -7.10 -9.76
N ASP A 65 1.50 -6.68 -10.92
CA ASP A 65 2.17 -7.57 -11.87
C ASP A 65 3.35 -8.27 -11.22
N ARG A 66 3.36 -9.59 -11.38
CA ARG A 66 4.45 -10.44 -10.91
C ARG A 66 5.74 -9.97 -11.57
N GLU A 67 6.80 -9.81 -10.77
CA GLU A 67 8.12 -9.31 -11.18
C GLU A 67 8.24 -7.78 -11.34
N GLY A 68 7.16 -7.00 -11.20
CA GLY A 68 7.23 -5.54 -11.15
C GLY A 68 7.99 -5.02 -9.92
N ALA A 69 8.55 -3.81 -10.01
CA ALA A 69 9.33 -3.21 -8.92
C ALA A 69 8.53 -3.10 -7.60
N LEU A 70 7.26 -2.71 -7.69
CA LEU A 70 6.36 -2.66 -6.52
C LEU A 70 6.07 -4.07 -5.98
N TRP A 71 5.85 -5.06 -6.85
CA TRP A 71 5.65 -6.44 -6.41
C TRP A 71 6.88 -6.97 -5.65
N GLN A 72 8.09 -6.69 -6.15
CA GLN A 72 9.34 -7.05 -5.47
C GLN A 72 9.47 -6.36 -4.12
N ALA A 73 9.21 -5.05 -4.05
CA ALA A 73 9.28 -4.29 -2.79
C ALA A 73 8.29 -4.80 -1.74
N ILE A 74 7.06 -5.12 -2.14
CA ILE A 74 6.04 -5.71 -1.24
C ILE A 74 6.49 -7.09 -0.76
N ARG A 75 7.00 -7.94 -1.68
CA ARG A 75 7.51 -9.27 -1.33
C ARG A 75 8.63 -9.18 -0.31
N ASP A 76 9.61 -8.31 -0.56
CA ASP A 76 10.77 -8.15 0.32
C ASP A 76 10.36 -7.62 1.69
N LYS A 77 9.38 -6.70 1.75
CA LYS A 77 8.82 -6.23 3.03
C LYS A 77 8.10 -7.34 3.79
N ILE A 78 7.32 -8.17 3.11
CA ILE A 78 6.66 -9.34 3.73
C ILE A 78 7.72 -10.30 4.29
N CYS A 79 8.79 -10.56 3.54
CA CYS A 79 9.91 -11.39 4.02
C CYS A 79 10.58 -10.79 5.26
N GLU A 80 10.86 -9.48 5.29
CA GLU A 80 11.41 -8.78 6.46
C GLU A 80 10.54 -9.01 7.70
N LEU A 81 9.22 -8.82 7.58
CA LEU A 81 8.26 -9.01 8.67
C LEU A 81 8.20 -10.47 9.17
N PHE A 82 8.37 -11.46 8.28
CA PHE A 82 8.43 -12.86 8.67
C PHE A 82 9.75 -13.24 9.33
N GLU A 83 10.88 -12.71 8.87
CA GLU A 83 12.19 -12.99 9.45
C GLU A 83 12.36 -12.36 10.83
N SER A 84 11.79 -11.18 11.08
CA SER A 84 11.80 -10.56 12.41
C SER A 84 11.04 -11.36 13.48
N ARG A 85 10.26 -12.37 13.09
CA ARG A 85 9.54 -13.28 14.02
C ARG A 85 10.37 -14.47 14.49
N ARG A 86 11.53 -14.72 13.88
CA ARG A 86 12.34 -15.92 14.11
C ARG A 86 13.45 -15.68 15.12
#